data_AF-A0A316YH74-F1
#
_entry.id   AF-A0A316YH74-F1
#
_cell.length_a   1.000
_cell.length_b   1.000
_cell.length_c   1.000
_cell.angle_alpha   90.00
_cell.angle_beta   90.00
_cell.angle_gamma   90.00
#
_symmetry.space_group_name_H-M   'P 1'
#
loop_
_entity.id
_entity.type
_entity.pdbx_description
1 polymer ?
#
loop_
_entity_poly.entity_id
_entity_poly.type
_entity_poly.pdbx_seq_one_letter_code
_entity_poly.pdbx_strand_id
1 'polypeptide(L)'
;MILRLSALLALLLLTATARSQSLYSPYPSRTTIIAQADQQRSNSSVVNHVRQHTSGRTVLGYVTPWHPRGIKMAEAFRGKFDILAPAWHTIEPLHLTGETYYQVGGGPTSEADKEWVKRLQAPGKDSEGNVLDPVNISPRYVLDKFTPEDLVELLNSKVHMASLASGIVDSVLEHQYNGIVFECAAVWAISPLVELLSDRLHDEGKTISVVLPGMRQGKATEDIKSNQIILHGLRTLSNLVDHVMIMTYDHAGSQGVAFGEAHALKELPPGSPLAREGVRTPGPNTPLDFLVTNIEQLSGDMEVSDAHFAIQQAQGWTHSFESKLLMGLPLYGYSYAVAWFDKSSNSSDGIPRIPPSSPIGSKDNDTEAQARSRGAADKKDRERPTVVPVLRFPGEPFKHSDLVAQLDTHKALIRLDEASQEQYFDYVKQLPPSQQPKLTDEDKAKLGDQDKPLASYYRAYFPSAHTMQQRLKAIGKFNDVGVALWDVGMAGEWLLHEL
;
A
#
# COMPACT_ATOMS: atom_id res chain seq x y z
N MET A 1 -33.49 -34.85 -56.97
CA MET A 1 -33.54 -35.21 -55.54
C MET A 1 -32.19 -34.91 -54.87
N ILE A 2 -31.70 -33.67 -55.04
CA ILE A 2 -30.41 -33.17 -54.51
C ILE A 2 -30.71 -31.74 -54.04
N LEU A 3 -31.20 -31.59 -52.81
CA LEU A 3 -31.36 -30.27 -52.17
C LEU A 3 -31.82 -30.39 -50.71
N ARG A 4 -31.19 -31.24 -49.89
CA ARG A 4 -31.44 -31.27 -48.42
C ARG A 4 -30.23 -31.73 -47.60
N LEU A 5 -29.00 -31.36 -47.98
CA LEU A 5 -27.81 -31.70 -47.18
C LEU A 5 -26.78 -30.56 -47.13
N SER A 6 -27.22 -29.32 -46.96
CA SER A 6 -26.31 -28.16 -46.86
C SER A 6 -26.75 -27.10 -45.85
N ALA A 7 -27.73 -27.38 -45.00
CA ALA A 7 -28.25 -26.42 -44.01
C ALA A 7 -28.21 -26.92 -42.56
N LEU A 8 -27.55 -28.07 -42.28
CA LEU A 8 -27.45 -28.63 -40.93
C LEU A 8 -26.03 -28.60 -40.33
N LEU A 9 -25.08 -27.91 -40.98
CA LEU A 9 -23.70 -27.74 -40.48
C LEU A 9 -23.27 -26.26 -40.41
N ALA A 10 -24.24 -25.34 -40.33
CA ALA A 10 -24.02 -23.91 -40.13
C ALA A 10 -24.93 -23.34 -39.04
N LEU A 11 -25.32 -24.17 -38.09
CA LEU A 11 -25.74 -23.71 -36.76
C LEU A 11 -24.65 -24.14 -35.77
N LEU A 12 -23.43 -23.65 -36.01
CA LEU A 12 -22.52 -23.36 -34.92
C LEU A 12 -23.33 -22.47 -33.98
N LEU A 13 -23.77 -23.04 -32.87
CA LEU A 13 -24.18 -22.29 -31.70
C LEU A 13 -23.03 -21.34 -31.38
N LEU A 14 -23.12 -20.11 -31.89
CA LEU A 14 -22.63 -18.92 -31.22
C LEU A 14 -23.50 -18.74 -29.96
N THR A 15 -23.41 -19.69 -29.04
CA THR A 15 -23.58 -19.34 -27.64
C THR A 15 -22.40 -18.43 -27.36
N ALA A 16 -22.64 -17.13 -27.35
CA ALA A 16 -21.74 -16.19 -26.70
C ALA A 16 -21.68 -16.63 -25.23
N THR A 17 -20.79 -17.58 -24.91
CA THR A 17 -20.48 -17.95 -23.54
C THR A 17 -19.97 -16.67 -22.91
N ALA A 18 -20.77 -16.08 -22.04
CA ALA A 18 -20.43 -14.87 -21.33
C ALA A 18 -19.07 -15.11 -20.63
N ARG A 19 -18.00 -14.46 -21.12
CA ARG A 19 -16.65 -14.63 -20.59
C ARG A 19 -16.46 -13.63 -19.44
N SER A 20 -16.06 -14.14 -18.28
CA SER A 20 -15.62 -13.32 -17.16
C SER A 20 -14.32 -12.60 -17.52
N GLN A 21 -14.13 -11.37 -17.03
CA GLN A 21 -12.91 -10.61 -17.30
C GLN A 21 -11.77 -11.13 -16.42
N SER A 22 -10.57 -11.22 -17.01
CA SER A 22 -9.35 -11.67 -16.33
C SER A 22 -8.96 -10.77 -15.14
N LEU A 23 -8.26 -11.32 -14.14
CA LEU A 23 -7.64 -10.55 -13.05
C LEU A 23 -6.69 -9.46 -13.55
N TYR A 24 -6.11 -9.68 -14.73
CA TYR A 24 -5.15 -8.78 -15.38
C TYR A 24 -5.81 -7.67 -16.20
N SER A 25 -7.15 -7.69 -16.31
CA SER A 25 -7.92 -6.64 -16.95
C SER A 25 -7.86 -5.35 -16.10
N PRO A 26 -7.92 -4.15 -16.71
CA PRO A 26 -8.23 -2.93 -15.96
C PRO A 26 -9.62 -2.96 -15.31
N TYR A 27 -10.49 -3.91 -15.70
CA TYR A 27 -11.84 -4.08 -15.16
C TYR A 27 -12.16 -5.55 -14.82
N PRO A 28 -11.42 -6.20 -13.90
CA PRO A 28 -11.63 -7.61 -13.58
C PRO A 28 -13.08 -7.82 -13.12
N SER A 29 -13.69 -8.95 -13.50
CA SER A 29 -15.04 -9.27 -13.03
C SER A 29 -14.99 -9.81 -11.60
N ARG A 30 -16.02 -9.53 -10.80
CA ARG A 30 -16.10 -10.03 -9.42
C ARG A 30 -15.95 -11.55 -9.37
N THR A 31 -16.66 -12.28 -10.24
CA THR A 31 -16.64 -13.74 -10.24
C THR A 31 -15.21 -14.27 -10.43
N THR A 32 -14.40 -13.61 -11.26
CA THR A 32 -12.98 -13.97 -11.41
C THR A 32 -12.19 -13.71 -10.13
N ILE A 33 -12.39 -12.57 -9.47
CA ILE A 33 -11.72 -12.24 -8.20
C ILE A 33 -12.07 -13.26 -7.12
N ILE A 34 -13.36 -13.57 -6.94
CA ILE A 34 -13.83 -14.54 -5.94
C ILE A 34 -13.31 -15.95 -6.28
N ALA A 35 -13.47 -16.39 -7.54
CA ALA A 35 -13.02 -17.72 -7.94
C ALA A 35 -11.51 -17.92 -7.78
N GLN A 36 -10.70 -16.86 -7.91
CA GLN A 36 -9.26 -16.92 -7.69
C GLN A 36 -8.86 -16.77 -6.22
N ALA A 37 -9.74 -16.24 -5.36
CA ALA A 37 -9.49 -16.17 -3.92
C ALA A 37 -9.60 -17.56 -3.25
N ASP A 38 -10.46 -18.42 -3.79
CA ASP A 38 -10.74 -19.76 -3.26
C ASP A 38 -9.87 -20.87 -3.89
N GLN A 39 -9.13 -20.57 -4.96
CA GLN A 39 -8.36 -21.58 -5.70
C GLN A 39 -6.92 -21.71 -5.17
N GLN A 40 -6.63 -22.84 -4.52
CA GLN A 40 -5.28 -23.40 -4.58
C GLN A 40 -5.02 -23.87 -6.03
N ARG A 41 -4.20 -23.14 -6.80
CA ARG A 41 -3.90 -23.56 -8.18
C ARG A 41 -3.13 -24.89 -8.12
N SER A 42 -3.52 -25.89 -8.92
CA SER A 42 -2.87 -27.22 -8.89
C SER A 42 -1.39 -27.22 -9.31
N ASN A 43 -0.94 -26.15 -10.01
CA ASN A 43 0.48 -25.87 -10.33
C ASN A 43 1.02 -24.66 -9.56
N SER A 44 0.33 -24.19 -8.49
CA SER A 44 0.74 -22.97 -7.77
C SER A 44 2.12 -23.09 -7.17
N SER A 45 2.50 -24.26 -6.66
CA SER A 45 3.72 -24.43 -5.86
C SER A 45 4.99 -24.01 -6.59
N VAL A 46 5.18 -24.36 -7.86
CA VAL A 46 6.35 -23.91 -8.63
C VAL A 46 6.24 -22.41 -8.96
N VAL A 47 5.07 -21.97 -9.44
CA VAL A 47 4.84 -20.57 -9.83
C VAL A 47 4.97 -19.60 -8.65
N ASN A 48 4.70 -20.07 -7.43
CA ASN A 48 4.87 -19.29 -6.20
C ASN A 48 6.34 -18.96 -5.91
N HIS A 49 7.29 -19.62 -6.57
CA HIS A 49 8.71 -19.43 -6.36
C HIS A 49 9.45 -18.83 -7.56
N VAL A 50 8.76 -18.59 -8.69
CA VAL A 50 9.35 -17.97 -9.88
C VAL A 50 9.06 -16.48 -9.88
N ARG A 51 10.10 -15.65 -9.98
CA ARG A 51 9.96 -14.18 -10.14
C ARG A 51 9.74 -13.83 -11.61
N GLN A 52 8.67 -13.11 -11.91
CA GLN A 52 8.32 -12.69 -13.27
C GLN A 52 8.72 -11.26 -13.59
N HIS A 53 8.37 -10.30 -12.73
CA HIS A 53 8.60 -8.87 -12.94
C HIS A 53 9.70 -8.30 -12.05
N THR A 54 10.17 -9.10 -11.09
CA THR A 54 11.22 -8.74 -10.12
C THR A 54 12.50 -9.57 -10.27
N SER A 55 12.66 -10.30 -11.38
CA SER A 55 13.90 -11.06 -11.64
C SER A 55 15.12 -10.13 -11.62
N GLY A 56 16.15 -10.52 -10.87
CA GLY A 56 17.38 -9.75 -10.70
C GLY A 56 17.27 -8.53 -9.79
N ARG A 57 16.14 -8.33 -9.09
CA ARG A 57 15.92 -7.21 -8.17
C ARG A 57 15.67 -7.71 -6.76
N THR A 58 16.09 -6.92 -5.77
CA THR A 58 15.80 -7.21 -4.37
C THR A 58 14.31 -7.08 -4.07
N VAL A 59 13.74 -8.10 -3.44
CA VAL A 59 12.36 -8.16 -3.00
C VAL A 59 12.31 -8.38 -1.49
N LEU A 60 11.80 -7.39 -0.77
CA LEU A 60 11.56 -7.43 0.66
C LEU A 60 10.06 -7.62 0.94
N GLY A 61 9.70 -8.55 1.83
CA GLY A 61 8.32 -8.74 2.29
C GLY A 61 8.16 -8.53 3.79
N TYR A 62 7.25 -7.66 4.22
CA TYR A 62 6.90 -7.54 5.64
C TYR A 62 5.92 -8.65 6.06
N VAL A 63 6.14 -9.18 7.26
CA VAL A 63 5.25 -10.15 7.91
C VAL A 63 4.85 -9.59 9.27
N THR A 64 3.55 -9.38 9.49
CA THR A 64 3.06 -8.73 10.71
C THR A 64 2.31 -9.73 11.61
N PRO A 65 2.42 -9.60 12.94
CA PRO A 65 1.76 -10.51 13.87
C PRO A 65 0.22 -10.36 13.87
N TRP A 66 -0.30 -9.19 13.51
CA TRP A 66 -1.74 -8.93 13.42
C TRP A 66 -2.37 -9.42 12.10
N HIS A 67 -1.58 -9.90 11.13
CA HIS A 67 -2.04 -10.59 9.93
C HIS A 67 -1.43 -12.01 9.86
N PRO A 68 -1.96 -12.98 10.64
CA PRO A 68 -1.32 -14.30 10.81
C PRO A 68 -1.21 -15.13 9.52
N ARG A 69 -1.99 -14.79 8.49
CA ARG A 69 -1.85 -15.37 7.14
C ARG A 69 -0.46 -15.11 6.54
N GLY A 70 0.21 -14.02 6.95
CA GLY A 70 1.52 -13.61 6.44
C GLY A 70 2.61 -14.67 6.62
N ILE A 71 2.63 -15.38 7.77
CA ILE A 71 3.60 -16.46 8.04
C ILE A 71 3.49 -17.57 7.00
N LYS A 72 2.26 -18.02 6.72
CA LYS A 72 2.00 -19.08 5.72
C LYS A 72 2.28 -18.62 4.30
N MET A 73 1.90 -17.39 3.96
CA MET A 73 2.13 -16.81 2.64
C MET A 73 3.63 -16.62 2.37
N ALA A 74 4.39 -16.17 3.36
CA ALA A 74 5.84 -16.02 3.23
C ALA A 74 6.55 -17.37 2.97
N GLU A 75 6.14 -18.45 3.64
CA GLU A 75 6.65 -19.80 3.34
C GLU A 75 6.22 -20.27 1.94
N ALA A 76 4.92 -20.15 1.62
CA ALA A 76 4.36 -20.62 0.36
C ALA A 76 4.94 -19.91 -0.86
N PHE A 77 5.44 -18.69 -0.70
CA PHE A 77 6.01 -17.85 -1.76
C PHE A 77 7.50 -17.55 -1.54
N ARG A 78 8.21 -18.31 -0.70
CA ARG A 78 9.59 -17.99 -0.26
C ARG A 78 10.57 -17.67 -1.39
N GLY A 79 10.50 -18.38 -2.52
CA GLY A 79 11.37 -18.14 -3.68
C GLY A 79 11.22 -16.77 -4.35
N LYS A 80 10.22 -15.97 -3.96
CA LYS A 80 10.03 -14.61 -4.44
C LYS A 80 10.66 -13.54 -3.54
N PHE A 81 11.13 -13.89 -2.35
CA PHE A 81 11.67 -12.94 -1.38
C PHE A 81 13.18 -13.15 -1.19
N ASP A 82 13.95 -12.07 -1.27
CA ASP A 82 15.34 -12.08 -0.80
C ASP A 82 15.39 -11.82 0.70
N ILE A 83 14.51 -10.90 1.15
CA ILE A 83 14.44 -10.44 2.53
C ILE A 83 13.00 -10.60 3.02
N LEU A 84 12.83 -11.18 4.21
CA LEU A 84 11.59 -11.07 4.96
C LEU A 84 11.84 -10.28 6.24
N ALA A 85 10.97 -9.30 6.50
CA ALA A 85 11.04 -8.41 7.64
C ALA A 85 9.86 -8.64 8.59
N PRO A 86 9.98 -9.58 9.56
CA PRO A 86 9.00 -9.72 10.62
C PRO A 86 8.88 -8.45 11.45
N ALA A 87 7.66 -7.91 11.60
CA ALA A 87 7.38 -6.70 12.37
C ALA A 87 7.15 -7.03 13.85
N TRP A 88 8.19 -7.56 14.52
CA TRP A 88 8.10 -8.06 15.90
C TRP A 88 8.73 -7.16 16.95
N HIS A 89 9.71 -6.33 16.59
CA HIS A 89 10.51 -5.59 17.56
C HIS A 89 10.10 -4.13 17.67
N THR A 90 9.98 -3.65 18.91
CA THR A 90 9.81 -2.25 19.26
C THR A 90 10.93 -1.81 20.17
N ILE A 91 11.29 -0.54 20.10
CA ILE A 91 12.23 0.10 20.99
C ILE A 91 11.46 1.20 21.70
N GLU A 92 11.45 1.18 23.03
CA GLU A 92 10.72 2.14 23.85
C GLU A 92 11.67 2.88 24.80
N PRO A 93 11.53 4.20 24.99
CA PRO A 93 12.23 4.94 26.02
C PRO A 93 11.60 4.63 27.40
N LEU A 94 12.44 4.35 28.39
CA LEU A 94 12.08 4.10 29.78
C LEU A 94 12.73 5.15 30.67
N HIS A 95 11.93 6.00 31.32
CA HIS A 95 12.42 7.03 32.23
C HIS A 95 12.39 6.52 33.67
N LEU A 96 13.54 6.07 34.17
CA LEU A 96 13.69 5.52 35.52
C LEU A 96 14.60 6.43 36.34
N THR A 97 14.11 6.90 37.48
CA THR A 97 14.91 7.67 38.46
C THR A 97 15.64 8.90 37.89
N GLY A 98 15.11 9.51 36.82
CA GLY A 98 15.72 10.67 36.15
C GLY A 98 16.74 10.33 35.07
N GLU A 99 16.89 9.06 34.71
CA GLU A 99 17.72 8.57 33.61
C GLU A 99 16.82 7.90 32.55
N THR A 100 17.18 8.06 31.28
CA THR A 100 16.48 7.42 30.16
C THR A 100 17.24 6.19 29.69
N TYR A 101 16.54 5.07 29.62
CA TYR A 101 17.02 3.81 29.07
C TYR A 101 16.22 3.47 27.82
N TYR A 102 16.80 2.71 26.89
CA TYR A 102 16.09 2.29 25.67
C TYR A 102 15.94 0.78 25.70
N GLN A 103 14.71 0.30 25.83
CA GLN A 103 14.42 -1.12 25.90
C GLN A 103 14.09 -1.66 24.52
N VAL A 104 14.88 -2.63 24.05
CA VAL A 104 14.54 -3.45 22.89
C VAL A 104 13.59 -4.55 23.33
N GLY A 105 12.37 -4.53 22.79
CA GLY A 105 11.30 -5.48 23.11
C GLY A 105 10.89 -6.34 21.91
N GLY A 106 9.99 -7.29 22.16
CA GLY A 106 9.38 -8.13 21.14
C GLY A 106 10.21 -9.35 20.74
N GLY A 107 10.07 -9.79 19.49
CA GLY A 107 10.72 -10.98 18.93
C GLY A 107 9.80 -12.19 18.78
N PRO A 108 10.38 -13.38 18.47
CA PRO A 108 9.63 -14.61 18.25
C PRO A 108 9.02 -15.05 19.59
N THR A 109 7.69 -15.17 19.65
CA THR A 109 6.97 -15.42 20.92
C THR A 109 6.78 -16.90 21.23
N SER A 110 7.07 -17.78 20.27
CA SER A 110 6.86 -19.21 20.37
C SER A 110 8.00 -20.01 19.73
N GLU A 111 8.14 -21.28 20.10
CA GLU A 111 9.06 -22.19 19.41
C GLU A 111 8.71 -22.34 17.93
N ALA A 112 7.42 -22.27 17.57
CA ALA A 112 6.97 -22.29 16.18
C ALA A 112 7.52 -21.10 15.37
N ASP A 113 7.59 -19.90 15.97
CA ASP A 113 8.18 -18.72 15.33
C ASP A 113 9.69 -18.89 15.13
N LYS A 114 10.40 -19.42 16.15
CA LYS A 114 11.84 -19.69 16.07
C LYS A 114 12.16 -20.74 14.99
N GLU A 115 11.37 -21.80 14.92
CA GLU A 115 11.50 -22.80 13.87
C GLU A 115 11.16 -22.24 12.49
N TRP A 116 10.17 -21.34 12.39
CA TRP A 116 9.83 -20.66 11.14
C TRP A 116 11.00 -19.84 10.59
N VAL A 117 11.67 -19.05 11.44
CA VAL A 117 12.90 -18.33 11.08
C VAL A 117 13.97 -19.30 10.54
N LYS A 118 14.27 -20.37 11.28
CA LYS A 118 15.28 -21.37 10.89
C LYS A 118 14.96 -22.05 9.56
N ARG A 119 13.69 -22.39 9.31
CA ARG A 119 13.26 -23.04 8.05
C ARG A 119 13.45 -22.13 6.84
N LEU A 120 13.18 -20.84 6.97
CA LEU A 120 13.36 -19.88 5.87
C LEU A 120 14.83 -19.57 5.60
N GLN A 121 15.67 -19.54 6.64
CA GLN A 121 17.12 -19.37 6.52
C GLN A 121 17.84 -20.60 5.96
N ALA A 122 17.18 -21.76 5.88
CA ALA A 122 17.71 -22.95 5.23
C ALA A 122 17.25 -23.06 3.78
N PRO A 123 18.02 -23.69 2.87
CA PRO A 123 17.57 -23.99 1.52
C PRO A 123 16.26 -24.79 1.53
N GLY A 124 15.31 -24.39 0.70
CA GLY A 124 14.02 -25.06 0.53
C GLY A 124 13.99 -25.93 -0.73
N LYS A 125 12.83 -26.54 -0.98
CA LYS A 125 12.52 -27.15 -2.27
C LYS A 125 11.10 -26.82 -2.68
N ASP A 126 10.89 -26.61 -3.97
CA ASP A 126 9.53 -26.54 -4.53
C ASP A 126 8.93 -27.95 -4.70
N SER A 127 7.72 -28.02 -5.26
CA SER A 127 7.02 -29.29 -5.49
C SER A 127 7.67 -30.20 -6.53
N GLU A 128 8.54 -29.67 -7.39
CA GLU A 128 9.29 -30.45 -8.39
C GLU A 128 10.67 -30.88 -7.86
N GLY A 129 11.03 -30.43 -6.65
CA GLY A 129 12.31 -30.74 -6.02
C GLY A 129 13.43 -29.78 -6.39
N ASN A 130 13.14 -28.68 -7.09
CA ASN A 130 14.11 -27.63 -7.39
C ASN A 130 14.52 -26.94 -6.09
N VAL A 131 15.82 -26.66 -5.93
CA VAL A 131 16.34 -25.99 -4.73
C VAL A 131 15.91 -24.54 -4.73
N LEU A 132 15.42 -24.08 -3.58
CA LEU A 132 15.09 -22.68 -3.32
C LEU A 132 16.14 -22.10 -2.39
N ASP A 133 16.60 -20.89 -2.68
CA ASP A 133 17.61 -20.22 -1.85
C ASP A 133 17.08 -19.91 -0.44
N PRO A 134 17.98 -19.88 0.57
CA PRO A 134 17.71 -19.26 1.85
C PRO A 134 17.15 -17.85 1.73
N VAL A 135 16.23 -17.50 2.61
CA VAL A 135 15.70 -16.13 2.71
C VAL A 135 16.43 -15.40 3.84
N ASN A 136 16.84 -14.16 3.62
CA ASN A 136 17.38 -13.30 4.66
C ASN A 136 16.23 -12.87 5.59
N ILE A 137 16.31 -13.26 6.87
CA ILE A 137 15.38 -12.81 7.90
C ILE A 137 15.97 -11.59 8.60
N SER A 138 15.45 -10.41 8.26
CA SER A 138 15.85 -9.12 8.81
C SER A 138 14.65 -8.41 9.45
N PRO A 139 14.31 -8.70 10.73
CA PRO A 139 13.14 -8.13 11.39
C PRO A 139 13.14 -6.61 11.47
N ARG A 140 11.94 -6.05 11.55
CA ARG A 140 11.74 -4.61 11.73
C ARG A 140 11.94 -4.23 13.19
N TYR A 141 12.85 -3.28 13.43
CA TYR A 141 13.07 -2.63 14.72
C TYR A 141 12.63 -1.18 14.59
N VAL A 142 11.56 -0.80 15.30
CA VAL A 142 11.00 0.55 15.24
C VAL A 142 11.21 1.30 16.55
N LEU A 143 11.64 2.56 16.46
CA LEU A 143 11.57 3.50 17.59
C LEU A 143 10.10 3.90 17.80
N ASP A 144 9.42 3.23 18.73
CA ASP A 144 8.00 3.42 19.00
C ASP A 144 7.79 4.43 20.14
N LYS A 145 6.79 5.32 19.98
CA LYS A 145 6.39 6.33 20.98
C LYS A 145 7.49 7.33 21.40
N PHE A 146 8.54 7.50 20.61
CA PHE A 146 9.56 8.51 20.89
C PHE A 146 9.00 9.92 20.76
N THR A 147 9.23 10.74 21.78
CA THR A 147 9.04 12.20 21.71
C THR A 147 10.24 12.87 21.02
N PRO A 148 10.11 14.10 20.52
CA PRO A 148 11.25 14.88 20.05
C PRO A 148 12.36 15.01 21.12
N GLU A 149 11.98 15.13 22.39
CA GLU A 149 12.90 15.22 23.52
C GLU A 149 13.69 13.92 23.71
N ASP A 150 13.03 12.75 23.60
CA ASP A 150 13.71 11.44 23.70
C ASP A 150 14.76 11.25 22.61
N LEU A 151 14.45 11.69 21.38
CA LEU A 151 15.39 11.65 20.26
C LEU A 151 16.58 12.59 20.48
N VAL A 152 16.34 13.79 21.00
CA VAL A 152 17.41 14.75 21.33
C VAL A 152 18.29 14.20 22.45
N GLU A 153 17.72 13.60 23.49
CA GLU A 153 18.47 12.97 24.58
C GLU A 153 19.33 11.81 24.07
N LEU A 154 18.75 10.93 23.24
CA LEU A 154 19.45 9.80 22.62
C LEU A 154 20.69 10.29 21.84
N LEU A 155 20.50 11.29 20.98
CA LEU A 155 21.56 11.79 20.10
C LEU A 155 22.66 12.57 20.83
N ASN A 156 22.34 13.19 21.96
CA ASN A 156 23.30 13.94 22.76
C ASN A 156 24.16 13.06 23.68
N SER A 157 23.83 11.78 23.83
CA SER A 157 24.53 10.85 24.72
C SER A 157 25.14 9.68 23.94
N LYS A 158 26.48 9.70 23.79
CA LYS A 158 27.22 8.56 23.21
C LYS A 158 26.99 7.26 23.98
N VAL A 159 26.78 7.35 25.29
CA VAL A 159 26.49 6.20 26.14
C VAL A 159 25.11 5.62 25.80
N HIS A 160 24.10 6.47 25.60
CA HIS A 160 22.76 6.04 25.21
C HIS A 160 22.76 5.41 23.82
N MET A 161 23.40 6.03 22.83
CA MET A 161 23.53 5.44 21.50
C MET A 161 24.24 4.08 21.54
N ALA A 162 25.35 3.98 22.28
CA ALA A 162 26.08 2.71 22.41
C ALA A 162 25.30 1.63 23.15
N SER A 163 24.52 2.00 24.17
CA SER A 163 23.65 1.09 24.91
C SER A 163 22.52 0.56 24.01
N LEU A 164 21.83 1.45 23.29
CA LEU A 164 20.78 1.06 22.34
C LEU A 164 21.33 0.20 21.20
N ALA A 165 22.46 0.59 20.61
CA ALA A 165 23.11 -0.18 19.55
C ALA A 165 23.49 -1.59 20.03
N SER A 166 24.07 -1.71 21.22
CA SER A 166 24.38 -3.02 21.83
C SER A 166 23.10 -3.84 22.04
N GLY A 167 22.04 -3.27 22.60
CA GLY A 167 20.78 -4.00 22.81
C GLY A 167 20.15 -4.53 21.52
N ILE A 168 20.23 -3.76 20.42
CA ILE A 168 19.75 -4.22 19.10
C ILE A 168 20.64 -5.35 18.57
N VAL A 169 21.97 -5.20 18.62
CA VAL A 169 22.91 -6.21 18.13
C VAL A 169 22.80 -7.50 18.94
N ASP A 170 22.72 -7.41 20.27
CA ASP A 170 22.53 -8.56 21.15
C ASP A 170 21.23 -9.31 20.79
N SER A 171 20.14 -8.57 20.55
CA SER A 171 18.87 -9.15 20.08
C SER A 171 19.02 -9.87 18.74
N VAL A 172 19.76 -9.30 17.79
CA VAL A 172 20.04 -9.90 16.47
C VAL A 172 20.84 -11.20 16.59
N LEU A 173 21.85 -11.20 17.45
CA LEU A 173 22.71 -12.36 17.69
C LEU A 173 21.97 -13.48 18.44
N GLU A 174 21.20 -13.12 19.48
CA GLU A 174 20.39 -14.05 20.28
C GLU A 174 19.41 -14.83 19.39
N HIS A 175 18.69 -14.12 18.52
CA HIS A 175 17.68 -14.71 17.64
C HIS A 175 18.23 -15.22 16.30
N GLN A 176 19.54 -15.08 16.08
CA GLN A 176 20.25 -15.53 14.88
C GLN A 176 19.68 -14.92 13.58
N TYR A 177 19.27 -13.65 13.63
CA TYR A 177 18.79 -12.95 12.44
C TYR A 177 19.93 -12.69 11.45
N ASN A 178 19.57 -12.47 10.18
CA ASN A 178 20.53 -12.10 9.13
C ASN A 178 20.81 -10.60 9.10
N GLY A 179 19.96 -9.79 9.74
CA GLY A 179 20.07 -8.34 9.75
C GLY A 179 18.86 -7.69 10.40
N ILE A 180 18.67 -6.40 10.11
CA ILE A 180 17.52 -5.62 10.58
C ILE A 180 16.96 -4.71 9.47
N VAL A 181 15.69 -4.38 9.62
CA VAL A 181 15.10 -3.18 9.01
C VAL A 181 14.82 -2.18 10.12
N PHE A 182 15.53 -1.05 10.12
CA PHE A 182 15.45 -0.04 11.15
C PHE A 182 14.50 1.10 10.74
N GLU A 183 13.53 1.41 11.59
CA GLU A 183 12.50 2.40 11.32
C GLU A 183 12.43 3.46 12.42
N CYS A 184 12.43 4.73 12.01
CA CYS A 184 12.25 5.88 12.89
C CYS A 184 11.53 6.99 12.12
N ALA A 185 10.61 7.69 12.78
CA ALA A 185 9.87 8.82 12.21
C ALA A 185 10.79 9.94 11.68
N ALA A 186 11.99 10.10 12.25
CA ALA A 186 12.99 11.07 11.83
C ALA A 186 14.35 10.40 11.58
N VAL A 187 14.37 9.30 10.81
CA VAL A 187 15.60 8.51 10.58
C VAL A 187 16.78 9.35 10.05
N TRP A 188 16.51 10.40 9.27
CA TRP A 188 17.53 11.34 8.78
C TRP A 188 18.28 12.05 9.90
N ALA A 189 17.62 12.31 11.03
CA ALA A 189 18.18 13.03 12.17
C ALA A 189 19.06 12.14 13.06
N ILE A 190 18.96 10.81 12.92
CA ILE A 190 19.67 9.84 13.77
C ILE A 190 20.82 9.13 13.05
N SER A 191 21.40 9.77 12.02
CA SER A 191 22.52 9.24 11.23
C SER A 191 23.69 8.70 12.09
N PRO A 192 24.12 9.36 13.20
CA PRO A 192 25.20 8.82 14.05
C PRO A 192 24.86 7.47 14.71
N LEU A 193 23.59 7.24 15.07
CA LEU A 193 23.15 5.95 15.59
C LEU A 193 23.11 4.89 14.47
N VAL A 194 22.66 5.27 13.27
CA VAL A 194 22.65 4.37 12.11
C VAL A 194 24.06 3.95 11.72
N GLU A 195 25.02 4.87 11.71
CA GLU A 195 26.44 4.58 11.49
C GLU A 195 26.96 3.56 12.51
N LEU A 196 26.74 3.82 13.80
CA LEU A 196 27.17 2.92 14.88
C LEU A 196 26.52 1.53 14.78
N LEU A 197 25.23 1.46 14.44
CA LEU A 197 24.52 0.20 14.21
C LEU A 197 25.08 -0.53 12.99
N SER A 198 25.33 0.19 11.92
CA SER A 198 25.87 -0.35 10.68
C SER A 198 27.22 -1.00 10.91
N ASP A 199 28.17 -0.27 11.51
CA ASP A 199 29.51 -0.78 11.81
C ASP A 199 29.44 -2.08 12.61
N ARG A 200 28.65 -2.09 13.70
CA ARG A 200 28.52 -3.25 14.58
C ARG A 200 27.83 -4.44 13.93
N LEU A 201 26.82 -4.20 13.11
CA LEU A 201 26.12 -5.27 12.39
C LEU A 201 27.01 -5.84 11.29
N HIS A 202 27.71 -5.00 10.53
CA HIS A 202 28.63 -5.43 9.48
C HIS A 202 29.83 -6.20 10.05
N ASP A 203 30.36 -5.83 11.21
CA ASP A 203 31.40 -6.59 11.93
C ASP A 203 30.95 -8.04 12.24
N GLU A 204 29.64 -8.24 12.46
CA GLU A 204 29.01 -9.55 12.70
C GLU A 204 28.46 -10.19 11.41
N GLY A 205 28.74 -9.62 10.24
CA GLY A 205 28.27 -10.09 8.93
C GLY A 205 26.75 -9.99 8.75
N LYS A 206 26.10 -9.02 9.41
CA LYS A 206 24.65 -8.78 9.39
C LYS A 206 24.31 -7.57 8.53
N THR A 207 23.14 -7.57 7.91
CA THR A 207 22.67 -6.45 7.08
C THR A 207 21.87 -5.42 7.87
N ILE A 208 21.90 -4.17 7.44
CA ILE A 208 21.03 -3.09 7.93
C ILE A 208 20.30 -2.44 6.76
N SER A 209 18.99 -2.30 6.88
CA SER A 209 18.17 -1.49 5.97
C SER A 209 17.46 -0.40 6.77
N VAL A 210 17.18 0.75 6.16
CA VAL A 210 16.42 1.83 6.81
C VAL A 210 15.17 2.20 6.02
N VAL A 211 14.17 2.74 6.72
CA VAL A 211 12.89 3.16 6.13
C VAL A 211 12.81 4.69 6.08
N LEU A 212 12.52 5.24 4.90
CA LEU A 212 12.22 6.64 4.66
C LEU A 212 10.79 6.82 4.13
N PRO A 213 10.13 7.95 4.44
CA PRO A 213 8.86 8.30 3.80
C PRO A 213 9.05 8.60 2.31
N GLY A 214 8.00 8.39 1.51
CA GLY A 214 7.96 8.90 0.13
C GLY A 214 7.97 10.42 0.08
N MET A 215 8.57 10.97 -0.98
CA MET A 215 8.57 12.41 -1.25
C MET A 215 7.19 12.89 -1.67
N ARG A 216 6.81 14.06 -1.18
CA ARG A 216 5.51 14.67 -1.42
C ARG A 216 5.49 15.38 -2.77
N GLN A 217 4.39 15.26 -3.51
CA GLN A 217 4.22 15.94 -4.81
C GLN A 217 3.65 17.37 -4.69
N GLY A 218 3.30 17.81 -3.48
CA GLY A 218 2.77 19.14 -3.25
C GLY A 218 3.80 20.25 -3.47
N LYS A 219 3.32 21.43 -3.87
CA LYS A 219 4.15 22.63 -4.11
C LYS A 219 4.21 23.57 -2.91
N ALA A 220 3.65 23.16 -1.77
CA ALA A 220 3.72 23.96 -0.57
C ALA A 220 5.16 24.03 -0.05
N THR A 221 5.53 25.14 0.58
CA THR A 221 6.86 25.34 1.16
C THR A 221 7.25 24.23 2.14
N GLU A 222 6.27 23.68 2.86
CA GLU A 222 6.47 22.58 3.80
C GLU A 222 6.85 21.28 3.09
N ASP A 223 6.20 20.96 1.97
CA ASP A 223 6.50 19.77 1.18
C ASP A 223 7.91 19.84 0.57
N ILE A 224 8.29 21.01 0.05
CA ILE A 224 9.64 21.25 -0.48
C ILE A 224 10.68 21.02 0.62
N LYS A 225 10.47 21.58 1.82
CA LYS A 225 11.38 21.39 2.96
C LYS A 225 11.45 19.93 3.40
N SER A 226 10.32 19.24 3.50
CA SER A 226 10.29 17.81 3.84
C SER A 226 11.05 16.98 2.82
N ASN A 227 10.87 17.22 1.52
CA ASN A 227 11.59 16.51 0.46
C ASN A 227 13.10 16.79 0.50
N GLN A 228 13.52 18.02 0.79
CA GLN A 228 14.94 18.36 0.97
C GLN A 228 15.58 17.58 2.12
N ILE A 229 14.86 17.42 3.25
CA ILE A 229 15.30 16.64 4.40
C ILE A 229 15.44 15.15 4.02
N ILE A 230 14.44 14.60 3.31
CA ILE A 230 14.46 13.20 2.85
C ILE A 230 15.65 12.96 1.92
N LEU A 231 15.86 13.83 0.92
CA LEU A 231 16.98 13.73 -0.02
C LEU A 231 18.35 13.83 0.67
N HIS A 232 18.48 14.71 1.67
CA HIS A 232 19.70 14.79 2.47
C HIS A 232 19.92 13.51 3.29
N GLY A 233 18.88 13.03 3.98
CA GLY A 233 18.93 11.78 4.75
C GLY A 233 19.31 10.60 3.87
N LEU A 234 18.73 10.48 2.67
CA LEU A 234 19.05 9.45 1.71
C LEU A 234 20.54 9.43 1.33
N ARG A 235 21.11 10.60 1.00
CA ARG A 235 22.53 10.73 0.61
C ARG A 235 23.48 10.32 1.73
N THR A 236 23.13 10.65 2.98
CA THR A 236 23.95 10.28 4.14
C THR A 236 23.81 8.80 4.46
N LEU A 237 22.57 8.32 4.61
CA LEU A 237 22.28 6.97 5.09
C LEU A 237 22.65 5.89 4.09
N SER A 238 22.49 6.13 2.78
CA SER A 238 22.75 5.12 1.74
C SER A 238 24.21 4.66 1.65
N ASN A 239 25.16 5.45 2.14
CA ASN A 239 26.56 5.04 2.25
C ASN A 239 26.81 4.11 3.44
N LEU A 240 25.92 4.14 4.43
CA LEU A 240 26.02 3.35 5.65
C LEU A 240 25.28 2.02 5.48
N VAL A 241 24.09 2.04 4.88
CA VAL A 241 23.21 0.87 4.89
C VAL A 241 23.28 -0.01 3.63
N ASP A 242 22.77 -1.23 3.74
CA ASP A 242 22.64 -2.17 2.63
C ASP A 242 21.47 -1.79 1.71
N HIS A 243 20.33 -1.39 2.29
CA HIS A 243 19.15 -0.95 1.53
C HIS A 243 18.43 0.24 2.18
N VAL A 244 17.82 1.07 1.34
CA VAL A 244 16.92 2.14 1.76
C VAL A 244 15.54 1.87 1.20
N MET A 245 14.58 1.64 2.08
CA MET A 245 13.18 1.47 1.72
C MET A 245 12.47 2.82 1.70
N ILE A 246 11.71 3.06 0.64
CA ILE A 246 10.89 4.27 0.49
C ILE A 246 9.42 3.87 0.59
N MET A 247 8.69 4.41 1.56
CA MET A 247 7.25 4.15 1.74
C MET A 247 6.41 4.87 0.68
N THR A 248 6.44 4.39 -0.57
CA THR A 248 5.63 4.90 -1.70
C THR A 248 4.19 4.38 -1.67
N TYR A 249 3.57 4.39 -0.50
CA TYR A 249 2.16 4.08 -0.27
C TYR A 249 1.61 5.01 0.80
N ASP A 250 0.33 4.84 1.13
CA ASP A 250 -0.43 5.75 1.98
C ASP A 250 -0.47 7.19 1.46
N HIS A 251 -0.46 7.35 0.12
CA HIS A 251 -0.54 8.65 -0.53
C HIS A 251 -1.80 9.41 -0.09
N ALA A 252 -2.97 8.79 -0.21
CA ALA A 252 -4.19 9.31 0.43
C ALA A 252 -4.33 8.81 1.88
N GLY A 253 -3.91 7.57 2.16
CA GLY A 253 -3.99 6.98 3.49
C GLY A 253 -5.41 6.93 4.07
N SER A 254 -5.52 6.71 5.38
CA SER A 254 -6.81 6.75 6.09
C SER A 254 -7.45 8.14 6.10
N GLN A 255 -6.68 9.21 5.97
CA GLN A 255 -7.19 10.58 6.03
C GLN A 255 -7.83 11.04 4.70
N GLY A 256 -7.57 10.33 3.60
CA GLY A 256 -7.93 10.78 2.27
C GLY A 256 -7.11 11.99 1.83
N VAL A 257 -7.49 12.57 0.70
CA VAL A 257 -6.81 13.72 0.11
C VAL A 257 -7.48 15.01 0.58
N ALA A 258 -6.70 16.08 0.82
CA ALA A 258 -7.30 17.39 1.09
C ALA A 258 -8.22 17.81 -0.05
N PHE A 259 -9.41 18.34 0.25
CA PHE A 259 -10.31 18.78 -0.80
C PHE A 259 -9.66 19.81 -1.73
N GLY A 260 -8.85 20.72 -1.18
CA GLY A 260 -8.12 21.73 -1.96
C GLY A 260 -6.95 21.21 -2.80
N GLU A 261 -6.45 20.01 -2.52
CA GLU A 261 -5.43 19.33 -3.35
C GLU A 261 -6.09 18.62 -4.53
N ALA A 262 -7.26 18.00 -4.31
CA ALA A 262 -8.00 17.29 -5.35
C ALA A 262 -8.89 18.20 -6.22
N HIS A 263 -9.32 19.35 -5.69
CA HIS A 263 -10.27 20.24 -6.32
C HIS A 263 -9.89 21.71 -6.14
N ALA A 264 -10.10 22.51 -7.20
CA ALA A 264 -9.78 23.93 -7.18
C ALA A 264 -10.74 24.72 -6.26
N LEU A 265 -10.28 25.09 -5.06
CA LEU A 265 -11.07 25.86 -4.08
C LEU A 265 -11.61 27.19 -4.64
N LYS A 266 -10.87 27.82 -5.55
CA LYS A 266 -11.26 29.07 -6.22
C LYS A 266 -12.51 28.95 -7.10
N GLU A 267 -12.91 27.73 -7.48
CA GLU A 267 -14.12 27.47 -8.26
C GLU A 267 -15.37 27.32 -7.39
N LEU A 268 -15.21 27.28 -6.06
CA LEU A 268 -16.32 27.10 -5.14
C LEU A 268 -17.07 28.42 -4.91
N PRO A 269 -18.41 28.39 -4.74
CA PRO A 269 -19.16 29.55 -4.30
C PRO A 269 -18.65 30.14 -2.97
N PRO A 270 -18.79 31.46 -2.75
CA PRO A 270 -18.48 32.08 -1.47
C PRO A 270 -19.23 31.39 -0.32
N GLY A 271 -18.51 31.02 0.75
CA GLY A 271 -19.09 30.36 1.92
C GLY A 271 -19.36 28.86 1.75
N SER A 272 -18.91 28.24 0.65
CA SER A 272 -19.08 26.79 0.43
C SER A 272 -18.53 25.97 1.61
N PRO A 273 -19.29 25.00 2.15
CA PRO A 273 -18.80 24.13 3.21
C PRO A 273 -17.61 23.27 2.75
N LEU A 274 -17.44 23.04 1.44
CA LEU A 274 -16.32 22.28 0.87
C LEU A 274 -14.99 23.03 0.91
N ALA A 275 -15.03 24.36 1.10
CA ALA A 275 -13.83 25.18 1.23
C ALA A 275 -13.25 25.19 2.65
N ARG A 276 -13.91 24.54 3.61
CA ARG A 276 -13.46 24.50 5.01
C ARG A 276 -12.23 23.61 5.16
N GLU A 277 -11.35 24.00 6.07
CA GLU A 277 -10.24 23.16 6.48
C GLU A 277 -10.74 21.83 7.04
N GLY A 278 -10.01 20.75 6.76
CA GLY A 278 -10.36 19.40 7.20
C GLY A 278 -11.36 18.66 6.32
N VAL A 279 -11.93 19.29 5.27
CA VAL A 279 -12.71 18.56 4.26
C VAL A 279 -11.77 17.70 3.42
N ARG A 280 -12.11 16.40 3.32
CA ARG A 280 -11.30 15.39 2.63
C ARG A 280 -12.13 14.64 1.58
N THR A 281 -11.46 14.12 0.57
CA THR A 281 -12.04 13.27 -0.50
C THR A 281 -11.33 11.91 -0.51
N PRO A 282 -12.00 10.81 -0.89
CA PRO A 282 -11.32 9.51 -1.02
C PRO A 282 -10.23 9.57 -2.12
N GLY A 283 -9.16 8.79 -1.97
CA GLY A 283 -8.06 8.79 -2.93
C GLY A 283 -7.33 7.46 -3.04
N PRO A 284 -6.46 7.33 -4.05
CA PRO A 284 -5.62 6.15 -4.29
C PRO A 284 -4.55 5.95 -3.20
N ASN A 285 -4.10 4.71 -3.02
CA ASN A 285 -3.09 4.35 -2.03
C ASN A 285 -1.65 4.64 -2.52
N THR A 286 -1.34 4.26 -3.76
CA THR A 286 -0.07 4.44 -4.47
C THR A 286 -0.36 4.82 -5.92
N PRO A 287 -0.69 6.08 -6.24
CA PRO A 287 -0.78 6.53 -7.63
C PRO A 287 0.48 6.13 -8.42
N LEU A 288 0.32 5.69 -9.66
CA LEU A 288 1.46 5.25 -10.47
C LEU A 288 2.46 6.39 -10.71
N ASP A 289 1.97 7.61 -10.96
CA ASP A 289 2.80 8.80 -11.13
C ASP A 289 3.57 9.17 -9.85
N PHE A 290 2.93 9.01 -8.68
CA PHE A 290 3.58 9.23 -7.38
C PHE A 290 4.77 8.29 -7.18
N LEU A 291 4.60 7.01 -7.53
CA LEU A 291 5.68 6.01 -7.49
C LEU A 291 6.82 6.38 -8.45
N VAL A 292 6.50 6.67 -9.72
CA VAL A 292 7.51 6.97 -10.75
C VAL A 292 8.27 8.24 -10.43
N THR A 293 7.57 9.32 -10.07
CA THR A 293 8.18 10.60 -9.69
C THR A 293 9.11 10.43 -8.50
N ASN A 294 8.75 9.59 -7.52
CA ASN A 294 9.64 9.29 -6.39
C ASN A 294 10.94 8.65 -6.86
N ILE A 295 10.88 7.66 -7.76
CA ILE A 295 12.09 7.01 -8.28
C ILE A 295 12.96 8.02 -9.03
N GLU A 296 12.39 8.80 -9.95
CA GLU A 296 13.13 9.78 -10.77
C GLU A 296 13.82 10.86 -9.90
N GLN A 297 13.12 11.37 -8.88
CA GLN A 297 13.69 12.35 -7.95
C GLN A 297 14.79 11.75 -7.05
N LEU A 298 14.64 10.50 -6.60
CA LEU A 298 15.64 9.83 -5.78
C LEU A 298 16.85 9.37 -6.60
N SER A 299 16.68 9.00 -7.88
CA SER A 299 17.79 8.66 -8.79
C SER A 299 18.53 9.89 -9.32
N GLY A 300 17.96 11.09 -9.18
CA GLY A 300 18.55 12.34 -9.66
C GLY A 300 18.29 12.65 -11.13
N ASP A 301 17.35 11.95 -11.77
CA ASP A 301 16.99 12.11 -13.18
C ASP A 301 16.08 13.32 -13.44
N MET A 302 15.45 13.88 -12.40
CA MET A 302 14.68 15.11 -12.50
C MET A 302 15.53 16.37 -12.26
N GLU A 303 15.61 17.26 -13.27
CA GLU A 303 16.05 18.65 -13.07
C GLU A 303 15.06 19.37 -12.14
N VAL A 304 15.47 19.63 -10.90
CA VAL A 304 14.68 20.44 -9.97
C VAL A 304 14.76 21.91 -10.42
N SER A 305 13.67 22.42 -11.00
CA SER A 305 13.59 23.75 -11.61
C SER A 305 13.46 24.89 -10.58
N ASP A 306 14.31 24.93 -9.55
CA ASP A 306 14.41 26.08 -8.66
C ASP A 306 15.83 26.62 -8.70
N ALA A 307 15.99 27.92 -8.95
CA ALA A 307 17.29 28.61 -9.05
C ALA A 307 18.10 28.65 -7.72
N HIS A 308 17.71 27.89 -6.70
CA HIS A 308 18.52 27.57 -5.52
C HIS A 308 19.16 26.17 -5.62
N PHE A 309 18.68 25.35 -6.54
CA PHE A 309 19.30 24.12 -7.05
C PHE A 309 20.23 24.45 -8.21
N ALA A 310 21.19 25.36 -8.01
CA ALA A 310 22.40 25.30 -8.82
C ALA A 310 23.10 23.99 -8.47
N ILE A 311 22.69 22.93 -9.17
CA ILE A 311 23.23 21.59 -9.12
C ILE A 311 24.72 21.75 -9.41
N GLN A 312 25.54 21.70 -8.36
CA GLN A 312 26.88 21.15 -8.51
C GLN A 312 26.63 19.76 -9.09
N GLN A 313 26.95 19.60 -10.38
CA GLN A 313 26.89 18.31 -11.07
C GLN A 313 27.35 17.22 -10.11
N ALA A 314 26.56 16.16 -10.07
CA ALA A 314 26.80 14.92 -9.33
C ALA A 314 28.20 14.37 -9.61
N GLN A 315 29.22 14.92 -8.94
CA GLN A 315 30.48 14.24 -8.75
C GLN A 315 30.30 13.33 -7.54
N GLY A 316 29.84 12.09 -7.79
CA GLY A 316 29.83 11.05 -6.75
C GLY A 316 28.71 10.03 -6.80
N TRP A 317 27.69 10.19 -7.65
CA TRP A 317 26.69 9.13 -7.82
C TRP A 317 27.33 7.97 -8.58
N THR A 318 27.77 6.96 -7.84
CA THR A 318 28.15 5.69 -8.46
C THR A 318 26.85 4.95 -8.81
N HIS A 319 26.85 4.18 -9.89
CA HIS A 319 25.77 3.25 -10.24
C HIS A 319 25.37 2.28 -9.11
N SER A 320 26.07 2.27 -7.96
CA SER A 320 25.81 1.42 -6.79
C SER A 320 24.63 1.84 -5.91
N PHE A 321 24.05 3.03 -6.12
CA PHE A 321 22.98 3.54 -5.25
C PHE A 321 21.59 3.00 -5.60
N GLU A 322 21.22 2.94 -6.88
CA GLU A 322 19.87 2.51 -7.30
C GLU A 322 19.58 1.06 -6.86
N SER A 323 20.61 0.20 -6.87
CA SER A 323 20.53 -1.17 -6.36
C SER A 323 20.22 -1.28 -4.86
N LYS A 324 20.39 -0.20 -4.10
CA LYS A 324 20.02 -0.14 -2.67
C LYS A 324 18.58 0.34 -2.45
N LEU A 325 17.94 0.95 -3.44
CA LEU A 325 16.59 1.49 -3.30
C LEU A 325 15.53 0.39 -3.37
N LEU A 326 14.64 0.35 -2.37
CA LEU A 326 13.47 -0.52 -2.36
C LEU A 326 12.19 0.32 -2.34
N MET A 327 11.42 0.28 -3.43
CA MET A 327 10.17 1.03 -3.52
C MET A 327 9.03 0.28 -2.84
N GLY A 328 8.35 0.96 -1.92
CA GLY A 328 7.22 0.42 -1.17
C GLY A 328 6.00 0.18 -2.04
N LEU A 329 5.47 -1.05 -2.02
CA LEU A 329 4.20 -1.41 -2.67
C LEU A 329 3.24 -1.98 -1.62
N PRO A 330 2.00 -1.44 -1.52
CA PRO A 330 1.04 -1.91 -0.55
C PRO A 330 0.31 -3.14 -1.08
N LEU A 331 0.05 -4.08 -0.17
CA LEU A 331 -0.75 -5.29 -0.41
C LEU A 331 -2.19 -5.14 0.13
N TYR A 332 -2.60 -3.89 0.34
CA TYR A 332 -3.90 -3.43 0.81
C TYR A 332 -4.25 -2.10 0.12
N GLY A 333 -5.51 -1.70 0.23
CA GLY A 333 -5.94 -0.34 -0.13
C GLY A 333 -6.73 0.30 1.00
N TYR A 334 -7.66 1.19 0.68
CA TYR A 334 -8.49 1.88 1.67
C TYR A 334 -9.96 1.88 1.26
N SER A 335 -10.83 1.72 2.25
CA SER A 335 -12.27 1.91 2.10
C SER A 335 -12.73 3.14 2.87
N TYR A 336 -13.50 3.98 2.19
CA TYR A 336 -13.90 5.30 2.67
C TYR A 336 -15.41 5.42 2.73
N ALA A 337 -15.96 5.80 3.89
CA ALA A 337 -17.36 6.21 3.98
C ALA A 337 -17.53 7.56 3.28
N VAL A 338 -18.37 7.63 2.25
CA VAL A 338 -18.52 8.81 1.39
C VAL A 338 -19.95 9.32 1.32
N ALA A 339 -20.08 10.62 1.11
CA ALA A 339 -21.30 11.29 0.68
C ALA A 339 -20.96 12.22 -0.51
N TRP A 340 -21.92 12.40 -1.43
CA TRP A 340 -21.69 13.25 -2.61
C TRP A 340 -22.20 14.65 -2.36
N PHE A 341 -21.47 15.66 -2.81
CA PHE A 341 -21.83 17.07 -2.67
C PHE A 341 -21.71 17.77 -4.00
N ASP A 342 -22.62 18.69 -4.26
CA ASP A 342 -22.56 19.54 -5.45
C ASP A 342 -21.68 20.77 -5.15
N LYS A 343 -20.49 20.83 -5.77
CA LYS A 343 -19.54 21.92 -5.57
C LYS A 343 -20.05 23.29 -6.05
N SER A 344 -21.09 23.31 -6.87
CA SER A 344 -21.75 24.54 -7.35
C SER A 344 -22.85 25.05 -6.41
N SER A 345 -23.17 24.30 -5.35
CA SER A 345 -24.25 24.70 -4.44
C SER A 345 -23.83 25.88 -3.57
N ASN A 346 -24.60 26.97 -3.67
CA ASN A 346 -24.47 28.15 -2.80
C ASN A 346 -25.03 27.91 -1.39
N SER A 347 -25.73 26.80 -1.15
CA SER A 347 -26.35 26.53 0.15
C SER A 347 -25.30 26.18 1.20
N SER A 348 -25.33 26.87 2.33
CA SER A 348 -24.66 26.47 3.59
C SER A 348 -25.03 25.06 4.08
N ASP A 349 -26.07 24.46 3.49
CA ASP A 349 -26.79 23.33 4.06
C ASP A 349 -26.15 21.97 3.76
N GLY A 350 -25.13 21.91 2.90
CA GLY A 350 -24.34 20.69 2.69
C GLY A 350 -25.18 19.44 2.44
N ILE A 351 -26.22 19.54 1.60
CA ILE A 351 -27.16 18.42 1.42
C ILE A 351 -26.51 17.34 0.54
N PRO A 352 -26.33 16.11 1.04
CA PRO A 352 -25.81 15.02 0.25
C PRO A 352 -26.65 14.77 -1.01
N ARG A 353 -26.00 14.56 -2.14
CA ARG A 353 -26.63 14.19 -3.40
C ARG A 353 -26.63 12.67 -3.57
N ILE A 354 -27.59 12.19 -4.36
CA ILE A 354 -27.57 10.80 -4.83
C ILE A 354 -26.32 10.61 -5.67
N PRO A 355 -25.53 9.54 -5.47
CA PRO A 355 -24.35 9.28 -6.27
C PRO A 355 -24.70 9.28 -7.77
N PRO A 356 -23.86 9.91 -8.61
CA PRO A 356 -24.10 9.98 -10.06
C PRO A 356 -24.14 8.58 -10.69
N SER A 357 -23.27 7.66 -10.28
CA SER A 357 -23.30 6.25 -10.67
C SER A 357 -23.83 5.36 -9.54
N SER A 358 -24.98 4.70 -9.74
CA SER A 358 -25.42 3.64 -8.82
C SER A 358 -24.58 2.38 -9.05
N PRO A 359 -23.93 1.80 -8.03
CA PRO A 359 -23.02 0.67 -8.18
C PRO A 359 -23.72 -0.68 -8.41
N ILE A 360 -25.05 -0.72 -8.57
CA ILE A 360 -25.83 -1.95 -8.43
C ILE A 360 -26.41 -2.36 -9.79
N GLY A 361 -26.03 -3.56 -10.26
CA GLY A 361 -26.86 -4.29 -11.23
C GLY A 361 -26.19 -4.87 -12.47
N SER A 362 -24.86 -4.80 -12.60
CA SER A 362 -24.21 -5.44 -13.76
C SER A 362 -24.28 -6.98 -13.66
N LYS A 363 -24.57 -7.65 -14.79
CA LYS A 363 -24.42 -9.10 -14.92
C LYS A 363 -22.93 -9.42 -14.92
N ASP A 364 -22.48 -10.12 -13.88
CA ASP A 364 -21.06 -10.22 -13.56
C ASP A 364 -20.23 -11.07 -14.54
N ASN A 365 -20.88 -11.97 -15.27
CA ASN A 365 -20.21 -12.85 -16.24
C ASN A 365 -20.32 -12.35 -17.68
N ASP A 366 -20.91 -11.18 -17.92
CA ASP A 366 -21.07 -10.60 -19.26
C ASP A 366 -20.17 -9.38 -19.41
N THR A 367 -19.02 -9.58 -20.05
CA THR A 367 -18.01 -8.55 -20.34
C THR A 367 -18.61 -7.32 -21.02
N GLU A 368 -19.52 -7.51 -21.98
CA GLU A 368 -20.13 -6.38 -22.68
C GLU A 368 -21.16 -5.66 -21.81
N ALA A 369 -21.94 -6.40 -21.01
CA ALA A 369 -22.86 -5.79 -20.05
C ALA A 369 -22.11 -4.95 -19.02
N GLN A 370 -21.00 -5.46 -18.49
CA GLN A 370 -20.13 -4.69 -17.60
C GLN A 370 -19.56 -3.44 -18.27
N ALA A 371 -19.12 -3.54 -19.52
CA ALA A 371 -18.64 -2.39 -20.28
C ALA A 371 -19.76 -1.35 -20.51
N ARG A 372 -20.98 -1.78 -20.87
CA ARG A 372 -22.15 -0.91 -20.98
C ARG A 372 -22.50 -0.23 -19.65
N SER A 373 -22.45 -0.97 -18.54
CA SER A 373 -22.68 -0.42 -17.21
C SER A 373 -21.63 0.61 -16.82
N ARG A 374 -20.34 0.37 -17.11
CA ARG A 374 -19.27 1.37 -16.92
C ARG A 374 -19.52 2.62 -17.78
N GLY A 375 -19.76 2.44 -19.08
CA GLY A 375 -20.03 3.57 -19.97
C GLY A 375 -21.24 4.41 -19.54
N ALA A 376 -22.29 3.77 -19.00
CA ALA A 376 -23.44 4.46 -18.43
C ALA A 376 -23.10 5.21 -17.13
N ALA A 377 -22.28 4.63 -16.26
CA ALA A 377 -21.77 5.29 -15.05
C ALA A 377 -20.90 6.50 -15.41
N ASP A 378 -19.92 6.32 -16.30
CA ASP A 378 -19.03 7.41 -16.76
C ASP A 378 -19.81 8.54 -17.42
N LYS A 379 -20.87 8.19 -18.18
CA LYS A 379 -21.77 9.20 -18.76
C LYS A 379 -22.46 10.03 -17.67
N LYS A 380 -22.97 9.40 -16.61
CA LYS A 380 -23.62 10.12 -15.50
C LYS A 380 -22.64 11.00 -14.72
N ASP A 381 -21.41 10.55 -14.53
CA ASP A 381 -20.35 11.35 -13.91
C ASP A 381 -20.04 12.59 -14.76
N ARG A 382 -19.94 12.43 -16.08
CA ARG A 382 -19.75 13.56 -17.03
C ARG A 382 -20.94 14.52 -17.07
N GLU A 383 -22.17 14.02 -16.92
CA GLU A 383 -23.38 14.85 -16.87
C GLU A 383 -23.53 15.59 -15.53
N ARG A 384 -22.81 15.19 -14.48
CA ARG A 384 -22.84 15.79 -13.15
C ARG A 384 -21.43 16.10 -12.63
N PRO A 385 -20.61 16.88 -13.37
CA PRO A 385 -19.20 17.09 -13.04
C PRO A 385 -19.00 17.91 -11.76
N THR A 386 -20.05 18.55 -11.25
CA THR A 386 -20.01 19.30 -10.00
C THR A 386 -20.25 18.42 -8.77
N VAL A 387 -20.72 17.18 -8.94
CA VAL A 387 -21.07 16.29 -7.83
C VAL A 387 -19.86 15.42 -7.46
N VAL A 388 -19.24 15.71 -6.33
CA VAL A 388 -17.97 15.09 -5.89
C VAL A 388 -18.14 14.30 -4.59
N PRO A 389 -17.42 13.18 -4.41
CA PRO A 389 -17.43 12.45 -3.15
C PRO A 389 -16.62 13.20 -2.08
N VAL A 390 -17.10 13.15 -0.85
CA VAL A 390 -16.47 13.74 0.34
C VAL A 390 -16.50 12.69 1.45
N LEU A 391 -15.41 12.61 2.21
CA LEU A 391 -15.32 11.71 3.35
C LEU A 391 -16.29 12.11 4.46
N ARG A 392 -16.99 11.11 5.01
CA ARG A 392 -17.77 11.26 6.24
C ARG A 392 -16.93 10.98 7.48
N PHE A 393 -15.99 10.05 7.35
CA PHE A 393 -15.11 9.56 8.40
C PHE A 393 -13.75 9.22 7.78
N PRO A 394 -12.68 9.09 8.60
CA PRO A 394 -11.44 8.48 8.14
C PRO A 394 -11.70 7.10 7.52
N GLY A 395 -10.96 6.80 6.46
CA GLY A 395 -10.96 5.50 5.82
C GLY A 395 -10.30 4.41 6.67
N GLU A 396 -10.62 3.17 6.34
CA GLU A 396 -10.10 1.98 6.99
C GLU A 396 -9.23 1.19 6.00
N PRO A 397 -8.11 0.59 6.45
CA PRO A 397 -7.35 -0.35 5.61
C PRO A 397 -8.26 -1.43 5.02
N PHE A 398 -8.11 -1.70 3.74
CA PHE A 398 -8.95 -2.59 2.96
C PHE A 398 -8.09 -3.73 2.39
N LYS A 399 -8.08 -4.86 3.07
CA LYS A 399 -7.25 -6.02 2.68
C LYS A 399 -7.97 -6.93 1.72
N HIS A 400 -7.25 -7.90 1.17
CA HIS A 400 -7.82 -8.83 0.20
C HIS A 400 -9.05 -9.60 0.72
N SER A 401 -9.09 -10.00 2.00
CA SER A 401 -10.29 -10.64 2.56
C SER A 401 -11.52 -9.73 2.56
N ASP A 402 -11.31 -8.41 2.76
CA ASP A 402 -12.39 -7.43 2.74
C ASP A 402 -12.90 -7.23 1.31
N LEU A 403 -11.99 -7.19 0.33
CA LEU A 403 -12.34 -7.19 -1.10
C LEU A 403 -13.25 -8.36 -1.45
N VAL A 404 -12.88 -9.58 -1.10
CA VAL A 404 -13.69 -10.78 -1.38
C VAL A 404 -15.04 -10.70 -0.70
N ALA A 405 -15.10 -10.34 0.58
CA ALA A 405 -16.35 -10.24 1.33
C ALA A 405 -17.30 -9.17 0.77
N GLN A 406 -16.77 -7.99 0.40
CA GLN A 406 -17.60 -6.93 -0.19
C GLN A 406 -18.08 -7.31 -1.58
N LEU A 407 -17.25 -7.93 -2.40
CA LEU A 407 -17.68 -8.38 -3.71
C LEU A 407 -18.72 -9.50 -3.59
N ASP A 408 -18.53 -10.49 -2.72
CA ASP A 408 -19.53 -11.56 -2.53
C ASP A 408 -20.91 -11.01 -2.14
N THR A 409 -20.93 -10.01 -1.25
CA THR A 409 -22.15 -9.35 -0.79
C THR A 409 -22.74 -8.39 -1.83
N HIS A 410 -21.90 -7.69 -2.60
CA HIS A 410 -22.31 -6.59 -3.46
C HIS A 410 -21.99 -6.85 -4.93
N LYS A 411 -22.96 -6.58 -5.80
CA LYS A 411 -22.77 -6.59 -7.26
C LYS A 411 -22.01 -5.35 -7.76
N ALA A 412 -20.92 -5.02 -7.08
CA ALA A 412 -20.14 -3.82 -7.32
C ALA A 412 -19.54 -3.80 -8.72
N LEU A 413 -19.53 -2.62 -9.32
CA LEU A 413 -18.92 -2.36 -10.60
C LEU A 413 -17.49 -1.84 -10.39
N ILE A 414 -16.50 -2.64 -10.75
CA ILE A 414 -15.09 -2.24 -10.66
C ILE A 414 -14.78 -1.24 -11.78
N ARG A 415 -14.10 -0.16 -11.41
CA ARG A 415 -13.68 0.95 -12.26
C ARG A 415 -12.17 1.17 -12.11
N LEU A 416 -11.58 1.83 -13.08
CA LEU A 416 -10.20 2.31 -13.05
C LEU A 416 -10.26 3.83 -12.91
N ASP A 417 -9.52 4.37 -11.95
CA ASP A 417 -9.20 5.80 -11.93
C ASP A 417 -8.03 6.03 -12.88
N GLU A 418 -8.32 6.65 -14.03
CA GLU A 418 -7.34 6.87 -15.09
C GLU A 418 -6.16 7.76 -14.65
N ALA A 419 -6.38 8.67 -13.69
CA ALA A 419 -5.32 9.57 -13.22
C ALA A 419 -4.29 8.85 -12.35
N SER A 420 -4.76 8.02 -11.41
CA SER A 420 -3.89 7.30 -10.47
C SER A 420 -3.47 5.91 -10.96
N GLN A 421 -4.18 5.36 -11.96
CA GLN A 421 -4.08 3.96 -12.38
C GLN A 421 -4.32 3.00 -11.19
N GLU A 422 -5.35 3.32 -10.39
CA GLU A 422 -5.88 2.45 -9.35
C GLU A 422 -7.30 1.99 -9.62
N GLN A 423 -7.58 0.76 -9.23
CA GLN A 423 -8.93 0.22 -9.29
C GLN A 423 -9.71 0.57 -8.04
N TYR A 424 -10.98 0.89 -8.23
CA TYR A 424 -11.90 1.14 -7.15
C TYR A 424 -13.30 0.62 -7.48
N PHE A 425 -14.13 0.49 -6.45
CA PHE A 425 -15.56 0.30 -6.60
C PHE A 425 -16.32 0.94 -5.44
N ASP A 426 -17.59 1.24 -5.70
CA ASP A 426 -18.50 1.77 -4.70
C ASP A 426 -19.46 0.67 -4.21
N TYR A 427 -19.82 0.70 -2.94
CA TYR A 427 -20.78 -0.23 -2.32
C TYR A 427 -21.54 0.46 -1.18
N VAL A 428 -22.51 -0.22 -0.58
CA VAL A 428 -23.31 0.30 0.54
C VAL A 428 -23.15 -0.60 1.74
N LYS A 429 -22.76 -0.04 2.88
CA LYS A 429 -22.57 -0.78 4.14
C LYS A 429 -23.26 -0.02 5.27
N GLN A 430 -23.81 -0.76 6.22
CA GLN A 430 -24.32 -0.19 7.47
C GLN A 430 -23.18 0.55 8.20
N LEU A 431 -23.48 1.73 8.72
CA LEU A 431 -22.54 2.46 9.56
C LEU A 431 -22.28 1.64 10.84
N PRO A 432 -21.01 1.54 11.29
CA PRO A 432 -20.71 0.87 12.55
C PRO A 432 -21.41 1.59 13.71
N PRO A 433 -21.69 0.91 14.84
CA PRO A 433 -22.38 1.50 15.98
C PRO A 433 -21.76 2.81 16.48
N SER A 434 -20.43 2.95 16.41
CA SER A 434 -19.69 4.16 16.77
C SER A 434 -19.94 5.35 15.84
N GLN A 435 -20.43 5.12 14.63
CA GLN A 435 -20.71 6.13 13.60
C GLN A 435 -22.22 6.30 13.33
N GLN A 436 -23.09 5.58 14.04
CA GLN A 436 -24.53 5.80 13.97
C GLN A 436 -24.85 7.17 14.60
N PRO A 437 -25.52 8.09 13.87
CA PRO A 437 -25.89 9.37 14.45
C PRO A 437 -26.94 9.17 15.54
N LYS A 438 -26.88 10.02 16.57
CA LYS A 438 -27.96 10.12 17.56
C LYS A 438 -29.14 10.85 16.92
N LEU A 439 -30.09 10.08 16.39
CA LEU A 439 -31.28 10.62 15.75
C LEU A 439 -32.28 11.11 16.80
N THR A 440 -32.84 12.31 16.58
CA THR A 440 -34.00 12.77 17.35
C THR A 440 -35.24 11.97 16.99
N ASP A 441 -36.28 11.99 17.83
CA ASP A 441 -37.52 11.28 17.51
C ASP A 441 -38.22 11.85 16.26
N GLU A 442 -37.99 13.13 15.95
CA GLU A 442 -38.44 13.75 14.70
C GLU A 442 -37.69 13.20 13.48
N ASP A 443 -36.37 13.01 13.58
CA ASP A 443 -35.57 12.42 12.50
C ASP A 443 -35.97 10.95 12.26
N LYS A 444 -36.20 10.19 13.34
CA LYS A 444 -36.70 8.81 13.26
C LYS A 444 -38.07 8.74 12.60
N ALA A 445 -38.97 9.68 12.91
CA ALA A 445 -40.29 9.76 12.29
C ALA A 445 -40.22 10.07 10.78
N LYS A 446 -39.27 10.91 10.34
CA LYS A 446 -39.03 11.22 8.92
C LYS A 446 -38.42 10.05 8.14
N LEU A 447 -37.59 9.24 8.79
CA LEU A 447 -36.89 8.11 8.16
C LEU A 447 -37.76 6.84 8.01
N GLY A 448 -38.96 6.82 8.62
CA GLY A 448 -40.00 5.83 8.33
C GLY A 448 -39.79 4.43 8.90
N ASP A 449 -38.66 4.16 9.55
CA ASP A 449 -38.35 2.87 10.19
C ASP A 449 -37.41 3.11 11.38
N GLN A 450 -37.96 3.20 12.60
CA GLN A 450 -37.26 3.78 13.77
C GLN A 450 -36.08 2.93 14.30
N ASP A 451 -35.94 1.67 13.85
CA ASP A 451 -35.01 0.69 14.43
C ASP A 451 -33.95 0.15 13.46
N LYS A 452 -33.92 0.60 12.18
CA LYS A 452 -32.89 0.13 11.24
C LYS A 452 -31.62 0.98 11.31
N PRO A 453 -30.43 0.35 11.41
CA PRO A 453 -29.17 1.08 11.38
C PRO A 453 -29.00 1.80 10.04
N LEU A 454 -28.57 3.07 10.09
CA LEU A 454 -28.28 3.84 8.88
C LEU A 454 -27.10 3.22 8.13
N ALA A 455 -27.13 3.36 6.81
CA ALA A 455 -26.06 2.95 5.92
C ALA A 455 -25.38 4.16 5.27
N SER A 456 -24.16 3.94 4.80
CA SER A 456 -23.45 4.89 3.94
C SER A 456 -23.01 4.19 2.67
N TYR A 457 -22.79 5.00 1.63
CA TYR A 457 -21.95 4.56 0.54
C TYR A 457 -20.50 4.53 0.99
N TYR A 458 -19.77 3.59 0.44
CA TYR A 458 -18.35 3.43 0.60
C TYR A 458 -17.68 3.39 -0.77
N ARG A 459 -16.48 3.95 -0.85
CA ARG A 459 -15.56 3.78 -1.98
C ARG A 459 -14.33 3.03 -1.51
N ALA A 460 -14.03 1.89 -2.13
CA ALA A 460 -12.82 1.13 -1.85
C ALA A 460 -11.84 1.21 -3.02
N TYR A 461 -10.62 1.67 -2.75
CA TYR A 461 -9.46 1.49 -3.62
C TYR A 461 -8.72 0.22 -3.19
N PHE A 462 -8.22 -0.56 -4.14
CA PHE A 462 -7.54 -1.82 -3.84
C PHE A 462 -6.46 -2.16 -4.89
N PRO A 463 -5.35 -2.80 -4.49
CA PRO A 463 -4.39 -3.35 -5.43
C PRO A 463 -4.95 -4.63 -6.08
N SER A 464 -4.79 -4.74 -7.40
CA SER A 464 -5.11 -5.92 -8.20
C SER A 464 -3.90 -6.41 -8.98
N ALA A 465 -4.00 -7.57 -9.63
CA ALA A 465 -2.95 -8.07 -10.51
C ALA A 465 -2.61 -7.05 -11.61
N HIS A 466 -3.61 -6.39 -12.19
CA HIS A 466 -3.41 -5.33 -13.18
C HIS A 466 -2.58 -4.16 -12.63
N THR A 467 -2.99 -3.61 -11.48
CA THR A 467 -2.36 -2.42 -10.91
C THR A 467 -0.95 -2.73 -10.38
N MET A 468 -0.75 -3.92 -9.81
CA MET A 468 0.55 -4.41 -9.37
C MET A 468 1.50 -4.60 -10.56
N GLN A 469 1.05 -5.23 -11.63
CA GLN A 469 1.84 -5.39 -12.85
C GLN A 469 2.26 -4.03 -13.44
N GLN A 470 1.38 -3.04 -13.46
CA GLN A 470 1.73 -1.70 -13.94
C GLN A 470 2.85 -1.06 -13.10
N ARG A 471 2.79 -1.18 -11.77
CA ARG A 471 3.80 -0.65 -10.84
C ARG A 471 5.14 -1.36 -11.02
N LEU A 472 5.13 -2.69 -11.06
CA LEU A 472 6.35 -3.49 -11.27
C LEU A 472 6.98 -3.23 -12.65
N LYS A 473 6.16 -3.08 -13.71
CA LYS A 473 6.65 -2.67 -15.04
C LYS A 473 7.25 -1.27 -15.04
N ALA A 474 6.69 -0.34 -14.27
CA ALA A 474 7.21 1.02 -14.15
C ALA A 474 8.56 1.01 -13.41
N ILE A 475 8.66 0.30 -12.28
CA ILE A 475 9.91 0.10 -11.55
C ILE A 475 10.96 -0.59 -12.42
N GLY A 476 10.55 -1.59 -13.21
CA GLY A 476 11.44 -2.32 -14.12
C GLY A 476 12.08 -1.49 -15.23
N LYS A 477 11.66 -0.23 -15.45
CA LYS A 477 12.32 0.71 -16.36
C LYS A 477 13.58 1.35 -15.76
N PHE A 478 13.71 1.31 -14.43
CA PHE A 478 14.87 1.78 -13.70
C PHE A 478 15.82 0.61 -13.43
N ASN A 479 17.13 0.89 -13.45
CA ASN A 479 18.14 -0.13 -13.24
C ASN A 479 18.20 -0.48 -11.74
N ASP A 480 18.19 -1.77 -11.45
CA ASP A 480 18.45 -2.37 -10.14
C ASP A 480 17.57 -1.93 -8.95
N VAL A 481 16.59 -1.03 -9.14
CA VAL A 481 15.62 -0.66 -8.11
C VAL A 481 14.77 -1.87 -7.71
N GLY A 482 14.77 -2.18 -6.41
CA GLY A 482 14.01 -3.26 -5.80
C GLY A 482 12.63 -2.83 -5.27
N VAL A 483 11.96 -3.75 -4.58
CA VAL A 483 10.62 -3.51 -4.00
C VAL A 483 10.52 -3.99 -2.56
N ALA A 484 9.70 -3.30 -1.76
CA ALA A 484 9.35 -3.68 -0.40
C ALA A 484 7.82 -3.77 -0.26
N LEU A 485 7.29 -4.92 0.18
CA LEU A 485 5.86 -5.20 0.20
C LEU A 485 5.27 -5.11 1.60
N TRP A 486 4.27 -4.24 1.79
CA TRP A 486 3.59 -4.06 3.08
C TRP A 486 2.09 -4.45 3.01
N ASP A 487 1.61 -5.48 3.69
CA ASP A 487 2.34 -6.62 4.23
C ASP A 487 1.79 -7.92 3.60
N VAL A 488 2.62 -8.96 3.62
CA VAL A 488 2.37 -10.24 2.92
C VAL A 488 1.07 -10.93 3.38
N GLY A 489 0.62 -10.68 4.62
CA GLY A 489 -0.60 -11.25 5.17
C GLY A 489 -1.89 -10.61 4.66
N MET A 490 -1.82 -9.40 4.09
CA MET A 490 -2.97 -8.69 3.51
C MET A 490 -3.22 -9.04 2.04
N ALA A 491 -2.26 -9.69 1.37
CA ALA A 491 -2.29 -9.94 -0.07
C ALA A 491 -3.33 -10.97 -0.50
N GLY A 492 -3.85 -10.78 -1.72
CA GLY A 492 -4.31 -11.89 -2.56
C GLY A 492 -3.11 -12.57 -3.19
N GLU A 493 -3.16 -13.90 -3.35
CA GLU A 493 -2.05 -14.67 -3.95
C GLU A 493 -1.61 -14.13 -5.30
N TRP A 494 -2.57 -13.64 -6.10
CA TRP A 494 -2.28 -13.02 -7.39
C TRP A 494 -1.35 -11.82 -7.32
N LEU A 495 -1.31 -11.06 -6.22
CA LEU A 495 -0.38 -9.95 -6.07
C LEU A 495 1.06 -10.45 -5.95
N LEU A 496 1.26 -11.59 -5.27
CA LEU A 496 2.58 -12.22 -5.16
C LEU A 496 2.95 -12.96 -6.45
N HIS A 497 1.98 -13.48 -7.21
CA HIS A 497 2.26 -14.05 -8.54
C HIS A 497 2.85 -13.03 -9.52
N GLU A 498 2.58 -11.73 -9.34
CA GLU A 498 3.15 -10.67 -10.18
C GLU A 498 4.63 -10.39 -9.90
N LEU A 499 5.16 -10.74 -8.73
CA LEU A 499 6.60 -10.60 -8.44
C LEU A 499 7.38 -11.49 -9.39
#